data_AF-A0A925SMP3-F1
#
_entry.id   AF-A0A925SMP3-F1
#
_cell.length_a   1.000
_cell.length_b   1.000
_cell.length_c   1.000
_cell.angle_alpha   90.00
_cell.angle_beta   90.00
_cell.angle_gamma   90.00
#
_symmetry.space_group_name_H-M   'P 1'
#
loop_
_entity.id
_entity.type
_entity.pdbx_description
1 polymer ?
#
loop_
_entity_poly.entity_id
_entity_poly.type
_entity_poly.pdbx_seq_one_letter_code
_entity_poly.pdbx_strand_id
1 'polypeptide(L)'
;MAPLRLLTLALGLLACTARVLAITPAINSPAYTAADLDRIQQQAADLAMESFPRSVIAIVDRDGRELLLRRADGTGGITADERAIAVAKAGTAVFLSSNEQSFTPRTASFIIQQNFPPRIRNRPPGPLVGVGFSNLAYSDINYFREADGVTRIPGTRLRASPGGVPLYKNGRLFAGIGVTGDGTEAEFTTDPGYDRVLGSDPDEAAALAGQIGYAPHAKIHGSGVLLDGIRVPYVKTPVRRAKVAGL
;
A
#
# COMPACT_ATOMS: atom_id res chain seq x y z
N MET A 1 81.22 19.30 -33.41
CA MET A 1 80.40 20.40 -33.98
C MET A 1 79.04 20.34 -33.30
N ALA A 2 78.57 21.42 -32.67
CA ALA A 2 77.15 21.61 -32.33
C ALA A 2 76.41 22.07 -33.62
N PRO A 3 75.07 21.99 -33.78
CA PRO A 3 74.01 22.31 -32.80
C PRO A 3 73.21 21.03 -32.41
N LEU A 4 72.00 21.04 -31.83
CA LEU A 4 71.04 22.09 -31.44
C LEU A 4 70.30 21.68 -30.13
N ARG A 5 69.50 22.59 -29.54
CA ARG A 5 68.45 22.23 -28.56
C ARG A 5 67.08 22.65 -29.09
N LEU A 6 66.13 21.71 -29.12
CA LEU A 6 64.72 21.99 -29.41
C LEU A 6 63.93 22.03 -28.11
N LEU A 7 63.12 23.08 -27.91
CA LEU A 7 62.34 23.31 -26.69
C LEU A 7 60.91 22.79 -26.90
N THR A 8 60.53 21.70 -26.23
CA THR A 8 59.18 21.14 -26.32
C THR A 8 58.23 21.76 -25.29
N LEU A 9 57.15 22.37 -25.79
CA LEU A 9 56.10 23.01 -25.00
C LEU A 9 55.16 21.96 -24.38
N ALA A 10 55.03 21.96 -23.06
CA ALA A 10 54.13 21.03 -22.35
C ALA A 10 52.68 21.56 -22.32
N LEU A 11 51.79 20.95 -23.09
CA LEU A 11 50.35 21.27 -23.08
C LEU A 11 49.64 20.38 -22.05
N GLY A 12 49.29 20.95 -20.90
CA GLY A 12 48.61 20.22 -19.82
C GLY A 12 47.14 19.93 -20.14
N LEU A 13 46.79 18.65 -20.31
CA LEU A 13 45.41 18.24 -20.53
C LEU A 13 44.68 18.05 -19.19
N LEU A 14 43.82 19.01 -18.83
CA LEU A 14 43.04 18.95 -17.59
C LEU A 14 41.86 17.98 -17.75
N ALA A 15 42.05 16.71 -17.36
CA ALA A 15 41.03 15.67 -17.46
C ALA A 15 39.88 15.91 -16.45
N CYS A 16 38.82 16.60 -16.88
CA CYS A 16 37.60 16.76 -16.11
C CYS A 16 36.84 15.42 -16.01
N THR A 17 37.09 14.65 -14.95
CA THR A 17 36.41 13.37 -14.71
C THR A 17 34.97 13.61 -14.26
N ALA A 18 34.05 13.71 -15.22
CA ALA A 18 32.62 13.68 -14.95
C ALA A 18 32.23 12.31 -14.35
N ARG A 19 32.07 12.25 -13.02
CA ARG A 19 31.45 11.11 -12.33
C ARG A 19 29.97 11.05 -12.71
N VAL A 20 29.66 10.32 -13.77
CA VAL A 20 28.29 9.90 -14.07
C VAL A 20 27.85 8.94 -12.96
N LEU A 21 27.06 9.43 -12.01
CA LEU A 21 26.41 8.61 -11.00
C LEU A 21 25.27 7.85 -11.70
N ALA A 22 25.57 6.67 -12.24
CA ALA A 22 24.59 5.81 -12.89
C ALA A 22 23.57 5.30 -11.85
N ILE A 23 22.45 6.02 -11.69
CA ILE A 23 21.29 5.51 -10.98
C ILE A 23 20.60 4.49 -11.89
N THR A 24 21.17 3.28 -11.97
CA THR A 24 20.43 2.13 -12.50
C THR A 24 19.28 1.83 -11.55
N PRO A 25 18.01 1.97 -11.95
CA PRO A 25 16.92 1.48 -11.13
C PRO A 25 17.13 -0.03 -10.95
N ALA A 26 17.14 -0.50 -9.70
CA ALA A 26 17.22 -1.93 -9.43
C ALA A 26 16.06 -2.63 -10.16
N ILE A 27 16.39 -3.50 -11.13
CA ILE A 27 15.39 -4.16 -11.98
C ILE A 27 14.51 -5.08 -11.12
N ASN A 28 15.10 -5.70 -10.10
CA ASN A 28 14.44 -6.59 -9.16
C ASN A 28 13.53 -5.82 -8.19
N SER A 29 12.41 -6.43 -7.79
CA SER A 29 11.62 -5.98 -6.64
C SER A 29 12.46 -6.02 -5.36
N PRO A 30 12.21 -5.15 -4.36
CA PRO A 30 12.94 -5.20 -3.10
C PRO A 30 12.68 -6.54 -2.41
N ALA A 31 13.73 -7.25 -1.99
CA ALA A 31 13.58 -8.54 -1.32
C ALA A 31 12.89 -8.39 0.05
N TYR A 32 11.97 -9.30 0.35
CA TYR A 32 11.34 -9.41 1.66
C TYR A 32 12.35 -9.98 2.66
N THR A 33 12.57 -9.28 3.78
CA THR A 33 13.34 -9.83 4.91
C THR A 33 12.43 -9.97 6.13
N ALA A 34 12.68 -10.96 6.98
CA ALA A 34 11.93 -11.14 8.23
C ALA A 34 11.95 -9.87 9.08
N ALA A 35 13.11 -9.21 9.19
CA ALA A 35 13.27 -7.95 9.92
C ALA A 35 12.42 -6.78 9.34
N ASP A 36 12.15 -6.76 8.03
CA ASP A 36 11.21 -5.77 7.47
C ASP A 36 9.79 -6.08 7.93
N LEU A 37 9.34 -7.34 7.71
CA LEU A 37 7.97 -7.80 7.95
C LEU A 37 7.61 -7.74 9.44
N ASP A 38 8.50 -8.20 10.33
CA ASP A 38 8.31 -8.11 11.78
C ASP A 38 8.21 -6.66 12.24
N ARG A 39 9.03 -5.75 11.70
CA ARG A 39 8.97 -4.32 12.03
C ARG A 39 7.65 -3.68 11.57
N ILE A 40 7.17 -4.00 10.37
CA ILE A 40 5.89 -3.53 9.83
C ILE A 40 4.75 -4.04 10.74
N GLN A 41 4.76 -5.33 11.04
CA GLN A 41 3.78 -5.99 11.90
C GLN A 41 3.76 -5.39 13.30
N GLN A 42 4.91 -5.27 13.97
CA GLN A 42 5.03 -4.75 15.32
C GLN A 42 4.50 -3.32 15.43
N GLN A 43 4.87 -2.44 14.50
CA GLN A 43 4.40 -1.05 14.53
C GLN A 43 2.88 -0.92 14.35
N ALA A 44 2.27 -1.78 13.54
CA ALA A 44 0.82 -1.84 13.39
C ALA A 44 0.14 -2.47 14.62
N ALA A 45 0.72 -3.55 15.17
CA ALA A 45 0.23 -4.24 16.36
C ALA A 45 0.24 -3.34 17.60
N ASP A 46 1.37 -2.68 17.89
CA ASP A 46 1.51 -1.73 19.00
C ASP A 46 0.39 -0.67 19.00
N LEU A 47 0.03 -0.15 17.81
CA LEU A 47 -1.03 0.84 17.69
C LEU A 47 -2.43 0.23 17.78
N ALA A 48 -2.64 -0.97 17.22
CA ALA A 48 -3.90 -1.69 17.34
C ALA A 48 -4.21 -2.08 18.80
N MET A 49 -3.20 -2.46 19.59
CA MET A 49 -3.33 -2.80 21.02
C MET A 49 -3.89 -1.64 21.87
N GLU A 50 -3.77 -0.38 21.44
CA GLU A 50 -4.38 0.76 22.14
C GLU A 50 -5.92 0.83 22.05
N SER A 51 -6.57 0.08 21.15
CA SER A 51 -8.01 0.24 20.88
C SER A 51 -8.71 -1.06 20.48
N PHE A 52 -8.09 -1.87 19.63
CA PHE A 52 -8.63 -3.11 19.09
C PHE A 52 -7.56 -4.22 19.14
N PRO A 53 -7.26 -4.77 20.33
CA PRO A 53 -6.15 -5.72 20.50
C PRO A 53 -6.31 -7.02 19.68
N ARG A 54 -7.56 -7.35 19.29
CA ARG A 54 -7.84 -8.53 18.47
C ARG A 54 -7.70 -8.30 16.97
N SER A 55 -7.30 -7.09 16.52
CA SER A 55 -7.12 -6.77 15.11
C SER A 55 -6.22 -7.79 14.41
N VAL A 56 -6.63 -8.20 13.22
CA VAL A 56 -5.86 -9.05 12.32
C VAL A 56 -5.13 -8.17 11.32
N ILE A 57 -3.82 -8.37 11.23
CA ILE A 57 -2.92 -7.61 10.37
C ILE A 57 -2.34 -8.58 9.34
N ALA A 58 -2.49 -8.22 8.06
CA ALA A 58 -1.95 -8.93 6.91
C ALA A 58 -0.90 -8.07 6.21
N ILE A 59 0.18 -8.70 5.74
CA ILE A 59 1.12 -8.12 4.78
C ILE A 59 1.06 -8.99 3.51
N VAL A 60 0.88 -8.35 2.35
CA VAL A 60 0.68 -9.00 1.06
C VAL A 60 1.70 -8.49 0.04
N ASP A 61 2.23 -9.39 -0.79
CA ASP A 61 3.19 -9.05 -1.84
C ASP A 61 2.54 -8.43 -3.08
N ARG A 62 3.37 -8.07 -4.07
CA ARG A 62 2.90 -7.43 -5.31
C ARG A 62 1.87 -8.26 -6.09
N ASP A 63 1.93 -9.58 -5.97
CA ASP A 63 1.16 -10.53 -6.78
C ASP A 63 -0.08 -11.08 -6.04
N GLY A 64 -0.37 -10.55 -4.84
CA GLY A 64 -1.55 -10.91 -4.04
C GLY A 64 -1.31 -12.04 -3.03
N ARG A 65 -0.08 -12.51 -2.88
CA ARG A 65 0.25 -13.60 -1.95
C ARG A 65 0.54 -13.04 -0.55
N GLU A 66 -0.05 -13.67 0.44
CA GLU A 66 0.18 -13.40 1.86
C GLU A 66 1.66 -13.64 2.23
N LEU A 67 2.30 -12.63 2.83
CA LEU A 67 3.66 -12.72 3.37
C LEU A 67 3.65 -12.97 4.88
N LEU A 68 2.66 -12.39 5.58
CA LEU A 68 2.49 -12.47 7.02
C LEU A 68 1.00 -12.23 7.34
N LEU A 69 0.45 -13.01 8.27
CA LEU A 69 -0.87 -12.78 8.83
C LEU A 69 -0.84 -13.09 10.34
N ARG A 70 -1.08 -12.09 11.19
CA ARG A 70 -1.00 -12.21 12.66
C ARG A 70 -2.03 -11.32 13.34
N ARG A 71 -2.56 -11.75 14.49
CA ARG A 71 -3.29 -10.85 15.40
C ARG A 71 -2.32 -9.85 16.04
N ALA A 72 -2.82 -8.68 16.42
CA ALA A 72 -2.06 -7.68 17.17
C ALA A 72 -1.65 -8.19 18.56
N ASP A 73 -2.59 -8.76 19.32
CA ASP A 73 -2.34 -9.43 20.61
C ASP A 73 -1.54 -10.74 20.51
N GLY A 74 -1.36 -11.27 19.30
CA GLY A 74 -0.73 -12.57 19.06
C GLY A 74 -1.52 -13.77 19.58
N THR A 75 -2.79 -13.63 19.97
CA THR A 75 -3.59 -14.70 20.59
C THR A 75 -4.63 -15.32 19.64
N GLY A 76 -4.94 -16.60 19.89
CA GLY A 76 -6.05 -17.29 19.24
C GLY A 76 -5.87 -17.58 17.74
N GLY A 77 -6.87 -18.26 17.16
CA GLY A 77 -6.94 -18.47 15.72
C GLY A 77 -7.46 -17.22 14.99
N ILE A 78 -7.17 -17.13 13.70
CA ILE A 78 -7.71 -16.12 12.78
C ILE A 78 -8.79 -16.81 11.95
N THR A 79 -9.99 -16.23 11.89
CA THR A 79 -11.09 -16.80 11.08
C THR A 79 -10.85 -16.58 9.59
N ALA A 80 -11.54 -17.37 8.76
CA ALA A 80 -11.45 -17.23 7.30
C ALA A 80 -11.87 -15.83 6.83
N ASP A 81 -12.92 -15.25 7.44
CA ASP A 81 -13.41 -13.91 7.08
C ASP A 81 -12.42 -12.81 7.49
N GLU A 82 -11.87 -12.86 8.71
CA GLU A 82 -10.84 -11.89 9.15
C GLU A 82 -9.59 -11.95 8.26
N ARG A 83 -9.11 -13.16 7.90
CA ARG A 83 -8.03 -13.34 6.92
C ARG A 83 -8.40 -12.69 5.59
N ALA A 84 -9.57 -13.03 5.04
CA ALA A 84 -10.02 -12.55 3.74
C ALA A 84 -10.12 -11.02 3.70
N ILE A 85 -10.63 -10.40 4.76
CA ILE A 85 -10.77 -8.94 4.89
C ILE A 85 -9.40 -8.26 5.00
N ALA A 86 -8.52 -8.72 5.89
CA ALA A 86 -7.19 -8.13 6.08
C ALA A 86 -6.35 -8.22 4.79
N VAL A 87 -6.32 -9.40 4.17
CA VAL A 87 -5.62 -9.64 2.90
C VAL A 87 -6.23 -8.82 1.76
N ALA A 88 -7.57 -8.71 1.68
CA ALA A 88 -8.26 -7.87 0.70
C ALA A 88 -7.89 -6.38 0.82
N LYS A 89 -7.86 -5.82 2.04
CA LYS A 89 -7.42 -4.44 2.30
C LYS A 89 -5.97 -4.23 1.87
N ALA A 90 -5.08 -5.15 2.25
CA ALA A 90 -3.66 -5.12 1.90
C ALA A 90 -3.43 -5.14 0.39
N GLY A 91 -3.99 -6.15 -0.31
CA GLY A 91 -3.80 -6.29 -1.76
C GLY A 91 -4.57 -5.24 -2.57
N THR A 92 -5.65 -4.64 -2.07
CA THR A 92 -6.27 -3.47 -2.74
C THR A 92 -5.33 -2.27 -2.78
N ALA A 93 -4.59 -2.02 -1.68
CA ALA A 93 -3.54 -1.01 -1.67
C ALA A 93 -2.39 -1.34 -2.65
N VAL A 94 -2.02 -2.61 -2.79
CA VAL A 94 -1.00 -3.07 -3.76
C VAL A 94 -1.48 -2.93 -5.20
N PHE A 95 -2.60 -3.55 -5.57
CA PHE A 95 -3.06 -3.71 -6.94
C PHE A 95 -3.45 -2.38 -7.61
N LEU A 96 -3.85 -1.39 -6.83
CA LEU A 96 -4.06 -0.02 -7.35
C LEU A 96 -2.75 0.76 -7.46
N SER A 97 -1.69 0.39 -6.74
CA SER A 97 -0.44 1.15 -6.67
C SER A 97 0.62 0.73 -7.70
N SER A 98 1.47 1.69 -8.06
CA SER A 98 2.62 1.52 -8.96
C SER A 98 3.84 2.26 -8.41
N ASN A 99 4.95 2.30 -9.15
CA ASN A 99 6.10 3.13 -8.76
C ASN A 99 5.89 4.62 -9.07
N GLU A 100 4.77 4.99 -9.71
CA GLU A 100 4.45 6.35 -10.16
C GLU A 100 3.27 6.95 -9.40
N GLN A 101 2.29 6.13 -8.98
CA GLN A 101 1.11 6.56 -8.22
C GLN A 101 0.74 5.52 -7.16
N SER A 102 0.27 6.00 -6.01
CA SER A 102 0.06 5.22 -4.80
C SER A 102 -1.34 5.47 -4.27
N PHE A 103 -2.16 4.43 -4.18
CA PHE A 103 -3.57 4.51 -3.79
C PHE A 103 -3.88 3.56 -2.63
N THR A 104 -5.05 3.72 -2.02
CA THR A 104 -5.53 2.92 -0.87
C THR A 104 -6.95 2.41 -1.12
N PRO A 105 -7.49 1.52 -0.28
CA PRO A 105 -8.92 1.24 -0.22
C PRO A 105 -9.79 2.50 -0.08
N ARG A 106 -9.32 3.56 0.59
CA ARG A 106 -10.04 4.84 0.66
C ARG A 106 -10.08 5.56 -0.68
N THR A 107 -9.02 5.45 -1.50
CA THR A 107 -9.09 5.87 -2.91
C THR A 107 -10.11 5.03 -3.65
N ALA A 108 -10.06 3.69 -3.51
CA ALA A 108 -11.00 2.76 -4.16
C ALA A 108 -12.46 3.14 -3.85
N SER A 109 -12.80 3.30 -2.57
CA SER A 109 -14.09 3.77 -2.03
C SER A 109 -14.65 5.00 -2.74
N PHE A 110 -13.79 5.89 -3.23
CA PHE A 110 -14.18 7.14 -3.88
C PHE A 110 -14.38 6.99 -5.40
N ILE A 111 -13.71 6.04 -6.04
CA ILE A 111 -13.71 5.86 -7.51
C ILE A 111 -14.57 4.68 -8.01
N ILE A 112 -15.05 3.81 -7.12
CA ILE A 112 -16.00 2.73 -7.43
C ILE A 112 -17.48 3.14 -7.29
N GLN A 113 -17.76 4.44 -7.16
CA GLN A 113 -19.07 4.97 -6.76
C GLN A 113 -19.98 5.32 -7.95
N GLN A 114 -21.27 4.99 -7.84
CA GLN A 114 -22.27 5.14 -8.91
C GLN A 114 -22.42 6.58 -9.44
N ASN A 115 -22.02 7.58 -8.64
CA ASN A 115 -21.82 8.95 -9.10
C ASN A 115 -20.45 9.45 -8.64
N PHE A 116 -19.73 10.13 -9.53
CA PHE A 116 -18.40 10.66 -9.26
C PHE A 116 -18.34 12.21 -9.43
N PRO A 117 -18.01 12.98 -8.38
CA PRO A 117 -17.64 12.52 -7.05
C PRO A 117 -18.89 12.05 -6.27
N PRO A 118 -18.71 11.25 -5.21
CA PRO A 118 -19.84 10.71 -4.45
C PRO A 118 -20.73 11.80 -3.87
N ARG A 119 -22.03 11.49 -3.74
CA ARG A 119 -23.12 12.37 -3.27
C ARG A 119 -23.58 13.47 -4.24
N ILE A 120 -22.89 13.71 -5.35
CA ILE A 120 -23.39 14.63 -6.39
C ILE A 120 -24.27 13.85 -7.36
N ARG A 121 -25.59 14.11 -7.32
CA ARG A 121 -26.58 13.47 -8.22
C ARG A 121 -26.32 13.87 -9.68
N ASN A 122 -26.78 13.02 -10.61
CA ASN A 122 -26.69 13.23 -12.06
C ASN A 122 -25.25 13.41 -12.59
N ARG A 123 -24.26 12.85 -11.88
CA ARG A 123 -22.87 12.75 -12.33
C ARG A 123 -22.58 11.37 -12.90
N PRO A 124 -21.65 11.24 -13.86
CA PRO A 124 -21.27 9.94 -14.40
C PRO A 124 -20.73 9.00 -13.31
N PRO A 125 -20.77 7.67 -13.52
CA PRO A 125 -20.15 6.69 -12.63
C PRO A 125 -18.64 6.95 -12.48
N GLY A 126 -18.08 6.56 -11.34
CA GLY A 126 -16.64 6.62 -11.10
C GLY A 126 -15.84 5.67 -11.99
N PRO A 127 -14.55 5.94 -12.25
CA PRO A 127 -13.76 5.21 -13.24
C PRO A 127 -13.63 3.69 -13.01
N LEU A 128 -13.81 3.21 -11.78
CA LEU A 128 -13.72 1.78 -11.43
C LEU A 128 -15.04 1.23 -10.84
N VAL A 129 -16.18 1.85 -11.14
CA VAL A 129 -17.50 1.31 -10.77
C VAL A 129 -17.65 -0.12 -11.29
N GLY A 130 -18.12 -1.02 -10.43
CA GLY A 130 -18.29 -2.44 -10.75
C GLY A 130 -17.10 -3.35 -10.37
N VAL A 131 -15.87 -2.82 -10.28
CA VAL A 131 -14.64 -3.62 -10.14
C VAL A 131 -14.64 -4.55 -8.91
N GLY A 132 -15.19 -4.10 -7.78
CA GLY A 132 -15.32 -4.93 -6.57
C GLY A 132 -16.23 -6.16 -6.73
N PHE A 133 -17.14 -6.14 -7.72
CA PHE A 133 -18.01 -7.26 -8.09
C PHE A 133 -17.43 -8.12 -9.22
N SER A 134 -16.45 -7.60 -9.96
CA SER A 134 -15.73 -8.36 -10.99
C SER A 134 -14.60 -9.23 -10.40
N ASN A 135 -14.13 -8.94 -9.18
CA ASN A 135 -12.98 -9.61 -8.56
C ASN A 135 -13.37 -10.51 -7.37
N LEU A 136 -14.45 -11.28 -7.50
CA LEU A 136 -14.94 -12.16 -6.42
C LEU A 136 -14.00 -13.36 -6.19
N ALA A 137 -14.01 -13.91 -4.98
CA ALA A 137 -13.09 -14.98 -4.52
C ALA A 137 -13.00 -16.22 -5.43
N TYR A 138 -14.08 -16.55 -6.14
CA TYR A 138 -14.19 -17.69 -7.05
C TYR A 138 -13.88 -17.36 -8.52
N SER A 139 -13.57 -16.09 -8.84
CA SER A 139 -13.18 -15.69 -10.19
C SER A 139 -11.77 -16.20 -10.53
N ASP A 140 -11.56 -16.49 -11.81
CA ASP A 140 -10.28 -16.73 -12.45
C ASP A 140 -9.27 -15.58 -12.25
N ILE A 141 -9.74 -14.33 -12.25
CA ILE A 141 -8.92 -13.12 -12.05
C ILE A 141 -8.72 -12.74 -10.57
N ASN A 142 -9.09 -13.60 -9.61
CA ASN A 142 -8.71 -13.40 -8.21
C ASN A 142 -7.29 -13.97 -7.97
N TYR A 143 -6.38 -13.09 -7.54
CA TYR A 143 -4.96 -13.39 -7.32
C TYR A 143 -4.58 -13.55 -5.84
N PHE A 144 -5.52 -13.40 -4.90
CA PHE A 144 -5.24 -13.45 -3.47
C PHE A 144 -4.93 -14.90 -3.01
N ARG A 145 -3.75 -15.11 -2.43
CA ARG A 145 -3.23 -16.45 -2.09
C ARG A 145 -2.66 -16.50 -0.68
N GLU A 146 -2.72 -17.67 -0.06
CA GLU A 146 -2.01 -17.97 1.18
C GLU A 146 -0.49 -17.97 0.98
N ALA A 147 0.27 -18.08 2.07
CA ALA A 147 1.73 -18.01 2.05
C ALA A 147 2.41 -19.06 1.16
N ASP A 148 1.73 -20.17 0.84
CA ASP A 148 2.17 -21.21 -0.08
C ASP A 148 2.25 -20.73 -1.56
N GLY A 149 1.61 -19.61 -1.90
CA GLY A 149 1.56 -19.06 -3.26
C GLY A 149 0.68 -19.84 -4.24
N VAL A 150 -0.09 -20.82 -3.77
CA VAL A 150 -0.92 -21.70 -4.61
C VAL A 150 -2.38 -21.67 -4.16
N THR A 151 -2.63 -21.80 -2.86
CA THR A 151 -3.97 -21.85 -2.28
C THR A 151 -4.61 -20.47 -2.35
N ARG A 152 -5.75 -20.35 -3.04
CA ARG A 152 -6.57 -19.14 -3.07
C ARG A 152 -7.26 -18.94 -1.72
N ILE A 153 -7.37 -17.70 -1.27
CA ILE A 153 -8.09 -17.35 -0.03
C ILE A 153 -9.56 -17.06 -0.36
N PRO A 154 -10.53 -17.89 0.10
CA PRO A 154 -11.95 -17.65 -0.10
C PRO A 154 -12.41 -16.33 0.54
N GLY A 155 -13.52 -15.76 0.07
CA GLY A 155 -14.06 -14.48 0.57
C GLY A 155 -13.29 -13.22 0.15
N THR A 156 -12.08 -13.33 -0.39
CA THR A 156 -11.31 -12.18 -0.87
C THR A 156 -11.90 -11.52 -2.11
N ARG A 157 -11.67 -10.20 -2.22
CA ARG A 157 -11.95 -9.35 -3.38
C ARG A 157 -11.26 -8.01 -3.18
N LEU A 158 -11.26 -7.15 -4.19
CA LEU A 158 -10.94 -5.73 -3.99
C LEU A 158 -11.94 -5.11 -2.99
N ARG A 159 -11.42 -4.61 -1.86
CA ARG A 159 -12.16 -4.12 -0.69
C ARG A 159 -11.89 -2.63 -0.50
N ALA A 160 -12.96 -1.88 -0.26
CA ALA A 160 -12.94 -0.41 -0.25
C ALA A 160 -13.09 0.20 1.16
N SER A 161 -13.24 -0.61 2.21
CA SER A 161 -13.13 -0.13 3.58
C SER A 161 -11.68 0.25 3.89
N PRO A 162 -11.41 1.33 4.66
CA PRO A 162 -10.06 1.69 5.07
C PRO A 162 -9.41 0.60 5.95
N GLY A 163 -8.12 0.79 6.22
CA GLY A 163 -7.26 -0.22 6.86
C GLY A 163 -6.24 -0.85 5.94
N GLY A 164 -6.22 -0.51 4.65
CA GLY A 164 -5.13 -0.89 3.73
C GLY A 164 -4.24 0.28 3.36
N VAL A 165 -2.91 0.13 3.40
CA VAL A 165 -1.97 1.11 2.80
C VAL A 165 -0.79 0.41 2.11
N PRO A 166 -0.27 0.98 1.00
CA PRO A 166 0.84 0.39 0.27
C PRO A 166 2.18 0.71 0.94
N LEU A 167 3.12 -0.23 0.87
CA LEU A 167 4.44 -0.15 1.48
C LEU A 167 5.49 -0.01 0.38
N TYR A 168 6.43 0.92 0.54
CA TYR A 168 7.48 1.22 -0.43
C TYR A 168 8.85 1.06 0.21
N LYS A 169 9.79 0.50 -0.54
CA LYS A 169 11.20 0.35 -0.16
C LYS A 169 12.07 0.81 -1.31
N ASN A 170 13.02 1.70 -1.04
CA ASN A 170 13.90 2.31 -2.04
C ASN A 170 13.15 2.94 -3.23
N GLY A 171 12.00 3.58 -2.97
CA GLY A 171 11.17 4.23 -3.99
C GLY A 171 10.35 3.29 -4.89
N ARG A 172 10.39 1.97 -4.66
CA ARG A 172 9.60 0.96 -5.37
C ARG A 172 8.50 0.42 -4.46
N LEU A 173 7.34 0.08 -5.04
CA LEU A 173 6.29 -0.66 -4.32
C LEU A 173 6.88 -2.00 -3.86
N PHE A 174 6.78 -2.25 -2.56
CA PHE A 174 7.35 -3.39 -1.85
C PHE A 174 6.26 -4.40 -1.51
N ALA A 175 5.23 -3.97 -0.78
CA ALA A 175 4.13 -4.81 -0.30
C ALA A 175 2.90 -3.92 -0.03
N GLY A 176 1.84 -4.48 0.54
CA GLY A 176 0.77 -3.73 1.21
C GLY A 176 0.53 -4.29 2.60
N ILE A 177 0.13 -3.43 3.52
CA ILE A 177 -0.40 -3.83 4.84
C ILE A 177 -1.91 -3.61 4.84
N GLY A 178 -2.64 -4.52 5.48
CA GLY A 178 -4.08 -4.49 5.67
C GLY A 178 -4.45 -4.86 7.10
N VAL A 179 -5.38 -4.14 7.71
CA VAL A 179 -5.83 -4.35 9.10
C VAL A 179 -7.35 -4.46 9.13
N THR A 180 -7.88 -5.40 9.92
CA THR A 180 -9.30 -5.47 10.29
C THR A 180 -9.43 -5.78 11.78
N GLY A 181 -10.23 -5.03 12.52
CA GLY A 181 -10.46 -5.34 13.94
C GLY A 181 -11.46 -4.48 14.71
N ASP A 182 -11.84 -3.30 14.19
CA ASP A 182 -12.90 -2.50 14.80
C ASP A 182 -14.33 -2.98 14.45
N GLY A 183 -14.44 -3.88 13.46
CA GLY A 183 -15.70 -4.42 12.95
C GLY A 183 -16.40 -3.53 11.90
N THR A 184 -15.81 -2.38 11.54
CA THR A 184 -16.42 -1.38 10.64
C THR A 184 -16.04 -1.64 9.18
N GLU A 185 -16.65 -2.66 8.58
CA GLU A 185 -16.39 -3.02 7.18
C GLU A 185 -17.30 -2.28 6.19
N ALA A 186 -16.97 -1.00 5.96
CA ALA A 186 -17.73 -0.10 5.09
C ALA A 186 -17.61 -0.46 3.59
N GLU A 187 -18.63 -1.15 3.07
CA GLU A 187 -18.71 -1.60 1.68
C GLU A 187 -20.15 -1.60 1.14
N PHE A 188 -20.32 -1.38 -0.17
CA PHE A 188 -21.62 -1.36 -0.86
C PHE A 188 -22.47 -2.63 -0.65
N THR A 189 -21.85 -3.79 -0.43
CA THR A 189 -22.54 -5.06 -0.17
C THR A 189 -23.19 -5.13 1.21
N THR A 190 -22.65 -4.38 2.18
CA THR A 190 -23.05 -4.42 3.59
C THR A 190 -23.89 -3.18 3.93
N ASP A 191 -23.58 -2.06 3.29
CA ASP A 191 -24.35 -0.81 3.30
C ASP A 191 -24.55 -0.32 1.85
N PRO A 192 -25.73 -0.56 1.24
CA PRO A 192 -26.06 -0.05 -0.10
C PRO A 192 -26.08 1.49 -0.20
N GLY A 193 -26.07 2.21 0.93
CA GLY A 193 -25.94 3.66 1.00
C GLY A 193 -24.49 4.16 1.09
N TYR A 194 -23.50 3.25 1.10
CA TYR A 194 -22.09 3.58 1.30
C TYR A 194 -21.50 4.48 0.20
N ASP A 195 -21.45 5.79 0.48
CA ASP A 195 -20.96 6.81 -0.44
C ASP A 195 -19.45 7.12 -0.30
N ARG A 196 -18.89 6.97 0.92
CA ARG A 196 -17.45 7.08 1.27
C ARG A 196 -17.26 6.88 2.79
N VAL A 197 -16.09 6.45 3.26
CA VAL A 197 -15.73 6.64 4.69
C VAL A 197 -15.39 8.11 4.95
N LEU A 198 -16.10 8.70 5.91
CA LEU A 198 -15.84 10.01 6.48
C LEU A 198 -14.88 9.90 7.67
N GLY A 199 -13.96 10.86 7.80
CA GLY A 199 -13.08 10.97 8.97
C GLY A 199 -11.99 9.91 9.06
N SER A 200 -11.37 9.86 10.23
CA SER A 200 -10.36 8.86 10.62
C SER A 200 -11.01 7.53 10.95
N ASP A 201 -10.23 6.47 10.75
CA ASP A 201 -10.61 5.07 10.86
C ASP A 201 -9.51 4.32 11.66
N PRO A 202 -9.86 3.46 12.64
CA PRO A 202 -8.90 2.76 13.50
C PRO A 202 -8.00 1.75 12.77
N ASP A 203 -8.56 1.00 11.83
CA ASP A 203 -7.80 0.06 11.01
C ASP A 203 -6.81 0.82 10.12
N GLU A 204 -7.24 1.95 9.53
CA GLU A 204 -6.35 2.86 8.78
C GLU A 204 -5.26 3.44 9.69
N ALA A 205 -5.53 3.66 10.97
CA ALA A 205 -4.53 4.09 11.94
C ALA A 205 -3.42 3.04 12.10
N ALA A 206 -3.79 1.80 12.43
CA ALA A 206 -2.86 0.68 12.61
C ALA A 206 -2.05 0.41 11.34
N ALA A 207 -2.70 0.41 10.17
CA ALA A 207 -2.04 0.26 8.87
C ALA A 207 -0.99 1.38 8.61
N LEU A 208 -1.32 2.63 8.95
CA LEU A 208 -0.41 3.77 8.83
C LEU A 208 0.77 3.72 9.82
N ALA A 209 0.61 3.10 11.00
CA ALA A 209 1.75 2.86 11.89
C ALA A 209 2.73 1.83 11.31
N GLY A 210 2.22 0.73 10.74
CA GLY A 210 3.05 -0.25 10.00
C GLY A 210 3.78 0.35 8.79
N GLN A 211 3.27 1.44 8.23
CA GLN A 211 3.92 2.18 7.13
C GLN A 211 5.11 3.05 7.58
N ILE A 212 5.43 3.16 8.90
CA ILE A 212 6.47 4.10 9.39
C ILE A 212 7.91 3.64 9.07
N GLY A 213 8.42 4.17 7.96
CA GLY A 213 9.69 3.80 7.34
C GLY A 213 9.53 3.16 5.95
N TYR A 214 8.29 2.87 5.55
CA TYR A 214 7.90 2.27 4.28
C TYR A 214 6.86 3.13 3.54
N ALA A 215 6.78 4.42 3.85
CA ALA A 215 5.80 5.31 3.23
C ALA A 215 6.17 5.63 1.78
N PRO A 216 5.20 5.68 0.85
CA PRO A 216 5.42 6.28 -0.47
C PRO A 216 5.83 7.74 -0.34
N HIS A 217 6.66 8.21 -1.26
CA HIS A 217 6.98 9.63 -1.35
C HIS A 217 5.69 10.43 -1.61
N ALA A 218 5.47 11.53 -0.88
CA ALA A 218 4.29 12.39 -1.03
C ALA A 218 3.97 12.87 -2.46
N LYS A 219 4.92 12.83 -3.41
CA LYS A 219 4.72 13.18 -4.83
C LYS A 219 3.92 12.13 -5.61
N ILE A 220 3.95 10.87 -5.17
CA ILE A 220 3.21 9.75 -5.79
C ILE A 220 1.94 9.40 -5.01
N HIS A 221 1.55 10.17 -3.99
CA HIS A 221 0.29 9.92 -3.29
C HIS A 221 -0.88 10.20 -4.22
N GLY A 222 -1.90 9.35 -4.22
CA GLY A 222 -3.11 9.52 -5.01
C GLY A 222 -3.84 10.84 -4.75
N SER A 223 -3.61 11.45 -3.58
CA SER A 223 -4.06 12.82 -3.28
C SER A 223 -3.45 13.89 -4.19
N GLY A 224 -2.40 13.60 -4.95
CA GLY A 224 -1.88 14.44 -6.03
C GLY A 224 -2.65 14.32 -7.34
N VAL A 225 -3.29 13.17 -7.59
CA VAL A 225 -3.96 12.82 -8.86
C VAL A 225 -5.32 13.51 -8.98
N LEU A 226 -5.65 13.91 -10.21
CA LEU A 226 -6.97 14.41 -10.61
C LEU A 226 -7.60 13.45 -11.63
N LEU A 227 -8.84 13.03 -11.37
CA LEU A 227 -9.68 12.28 -12.30
C LEU A 227 -10.88 13.17 -12.63
N ASP A 228 -11.15 13.49 -13.90
CA ASP A 228 -12.18 14.49 -14.29
C ASP A 228 -12.05 15.82 -13.49
N GLY A 229 -10.81 16.29 -13.29
CA GLY A 229 -10.50 17.49 -12.47
C GLY A 229 -10.68 17.32 -10.95
N ILE A 230 -11.14 16.16 -10.48
CA ILE A 230 -11.46 15.89 -9.07
C ILE A 230 -10.28 15.16 -8.39
N ARG A 231 -9.86 15.70 -7.25
CA ARG A 231 -8.82 15.11 -6.40
C ARG A 231 -9.36 13.91 -5.62
N VAL A 232 -8.70 12.77 -5.73
CA VAL A 232 -9.08 11.55 -4.99
C VAL A 232 -8.43 11.52 -3.59
N PRO A 233 -9.07 10.87 -2.58
CA PRO A 233 -8.48 10.72 -1.25
C PRO A 233 -7.35 9.68 -1.26
N TYR A 234 -6.38 9.84 -0.35
CA TYR A 234 -5.36 8.84 -0.06
C TYR A 234 -5.61 8.21 1.33
N VAL A 235 -5.45 8.98 2.41
CA VAL A 235 -5.90 8.61 3.76
C VAL A 235 -6.58 9.81 4.44
N LYS A 236 -7.24 9.58 5.58
CA LYS A 236 -7.79 10.64 6.44
C LYS A 236 -7.36 10.52 7.90
N THR A 237 -6.95 9.35 8.35
CA THR A 237 -6.32 9.17 9.66
C THR A 237 -4.92 9.81 9.71
N PRO A 238 -4.57 10.57 10.77
CA PRO A 238 -3.21 11.05 10.98
C PRO A 238 -2.23 9.91 11.26
N VAL A 239 -1.03 9.96 10.66
CA VAL A 239 0.06 9.02 10.97
C VAL A 239 0.59 9.30 12.36
N ARG A 240 0.63 8.27 13.22
CA ARG A 240 1.29 8.32 14.53
C ARG A 240 1.89 6.97 14.91
N ARG A 241 2.80 6.98 15.89
CA ARG A 241 3.21 5.76 16.60
C ARG A 241 2.23 5.44 17.73
N ALA A 242 2.35 4.23 18.25
CA ALA A 242 1.78 3.89 19.55
C ALA A 242 2.42 4.73 20.68
N LYS A 243 1.65 4.96 21.74
CA LYS A 243 2.07 5.61 23.00
C LYS A 243 2.85 4.64 23.90
N VAL A 244 2.51 3.36 23.81
CA VAL A 244 3.15 2.25 24.54
C VAL A 244 3.36 1.13 23.52
N ALA A 245 4.56 0.56 23.47
CA ALA A 245 4.87 -0.58 22.60
C ALA A 245 4.92 -1.87 23.42
N GLY A 246 4.47 -2.99 22.84
CA GLY A 246 4.51 -4.31 23.47
C GLY A 246 3.58 -4.50 24.68
N LEU A 247 2.36 -3.93 24.63
CA LEU A 247 1.24 -4.34 25.50
C LEU A 247 0.57 -5.61 24.95
#